data_AF-A0A7X9R7T1-F1
#
_entry.id   AF-A0A7X9R7T1-F1
#
_cell.length_a   1.000
_cell.length_b   1.000
_cell.length_c   1.000
_cell.angle_alpha   90.00
_cell.angle_beta   90.00
_cell.angle_gamma   90.00
#
_symmetry.space_group_name_H-M   'P 1'
#
loop_
_entity.id
_entity.type
_entity.pdbx_description
1 polymer ?
#
loop_
_entity_poly.entity_id
_entity_poly.type
_entity_poly.pdbx_seq_one_letter_code
_entity_poly.pdbx_strand_id
1 'polypeptide(L)'
;GKLKKAAEGIEEGKDFLEHVIDAQKKAEKAKDTAKDANKSVENVGIETKATGASVADDISKQGKKVVDKFNIDDAYVKPKHLSTTKGNGAKFLGDSKGAAEQILKDSMKNGTVQSITDNGLTKLGKQSYSVIIDSRKTIGTKGENLIKVVLSEDGGMLSAYPIK
;
A
#
# COMPACT_ATOMS: atom_id res chain seq x y z
N GLY A 1 45.66 11.65 43.98
CA GLY A 1 45.60 13.10 43.64
C GLY A 1 44.55 13.33 42.56
N LYS A 2 43.90 14.50 42.54
CA LYS A 2 42.80 14.85 41.60
C LYS A 2 43.15 14.61 40.11
N LEU A 3 44.43 14.62 39.76
CA LEU A 3 44.93 14.33 38.41
C LEU A 3 44.80 12.84 37.99
N LYS A 4 44.89 11.89 38.92
CA LYS A 4 44.77 10.44 38.61
C LYS A 4 43.32 10.04 38.27
N LYS A 5 42.35 10.62 38.99
CA LYS A 5 40.91 10.38 38.79
C LYS A 5 40.39 10.96 37.47
N ALA A 6 41.03 12.03 36.97
CA ALA A 6 40.72 12.60 35.66
C ALA A 6 41.26 11.73 34.51
N ALA A 7 42.40 11.06 34.70
CA ALA A 7 42.96 10.15 33.71
C ALA A 7 42.11 8.87 33.55
N GLU A 8 41.66 8.29 34.67
CA GLU A 8 40.78 7.10 34.67
C GLU A 8 39.44 7.37 33.96
N GLY A 9 38.81 8.53 34.20
CA GLY A 9 37.56 8.92 33.52
C GLY A 9 37.71 9.21 32.02
N ILE A 10 38.91 9.59 31.55
CA ILE A 10 39.20 9.77 30.12
C ILE A 10 39.39 8.40 29.44
N GLU A 11 39.93 7.42 30.17
CA GLU A 11 40.14 6.05 29.67
C GLU A 11 38.80 5.31 29.52
N GLU A 12 37.93 5.38 30.54
CA GLU A 12 36.56 4.81 30.50
C GLU A 12 35.69 5.43 29.39
N GLY A 13 35.87 6.73 29.11
CA GLY A 13 35.18 7.41 28.02
C GLY A 13 35.57 6.92 26.63
N LYS A 14 36.84 6.52 26.44
CA LYS A 14 37.34 5.99 25.15
C LYS A 14 36.78 4.60 24.87
N ASP A 15 36.74 3.73 25.88
CA ASP A 15 36.21 2.37 25.75
C ASP A 15 34.71 2.35 25.40
N PHE A 16 33.96 3.34 25.91
CA PHE A 16 32.55 3.51 25.56
C PHE A 16 32.38 3.95 24.10
N LEU A 17 33.22 4.89 23.63
CA LEU A 17 33.20 5.37 22.25
C LEU A 17 33.58 4.28 21.24
N GLU A 18 34.56 3.44 21.54
CA GLU A 18 34.93 2.30 20.69
C GLU A 18 33.80 1.27 20.57
N HIS A 19 33.13 0.94 21.68
CA HIS A 19 31.98 0.04 21.67
C HIS A 19 30.81 0.56 20.83
N VAL A 20 30.53 1.87 20.88
CA VAL A 20 29.45 2.48 20.07
C VAL A 20 29.78 2.41 18.58
N ILE A 21 31.05 2.65 18.20
CA ILE A 21 31.49 2.57 16.80
C ILE A 21 31.39 1.13 16.28
N ASP A 22 31.79 0.14 17.07
CA ASP A 22 31.68 -1.27 16.70
C ASP A 22 30.23 -1.75 16.59
N ALA A 23 29.35 -1.26 17.45
CA ALA A 23 27.92 -1.53 17.36
C ALA A 23 27.31 -0.94 16.07
N GLN A 24 27.71 0.28 15.69
CA GLN A 24 27.26 0.92 14.45
C GLN A 24 27.76 0.18 13.21
N LYS A 25 29.04 -0.23 13.17
CA LYS A 25 29.59 -1.04 12.05
C LYS A 25 28.91 -2.40 11.91
N LYS A 26 28.59 -3.07 13.03
CA LYS A 26 27.82 -4.32 13.00
C LYS A 26 26.40 -4.11 12.46
N ALA A 27 25.75 -2.99 12.80
CA ALA A 27 24.43 -2.65 12.30
C ALA A 27 24.44 -2.34 10.79
N GLU A 28 25.48 -1.69 10.26
CA GLU A 28 25.64 -1.47 8.81
C GLU A 28 25.89 -2.79 8.06
N LYS A 29 26.79 -3.64 8.54
CA LYS A 29 27.05 -4.96 7.93
C LYS A 29 25.81 -5.87 7.89
N ALA A 30 24.95 -5.78 8.92
CA ALA A 30 23.66 -6.48 8.94
C ALA A 30 22.68 -5.98 7.88
N LYS A 31 22.70 -4.68 7.52
CA LYS A 31 21.87 -4.12 6.45
C LYS A 31 22.30 -4.57 5.07
N ASP A 32 23.61 -4.70 4.82
CA ASP A 32 24.12 -5.21 3.55
C ASP A 32 23.84 -6.71 3.37
N THR A 33 23.95 -7.50 4.44
CA THR A 33 23.62 -8.93 4.41
C THR A 33 22.13 -9.19 4.10
N ALA A 34 21.24 -8.31 4.58
CA ALA A 34 19.81 -8.37 4.26
C ALA A 34 19.47 -7.98 2.81
N LYS A 35 20.33 -7.19 2.16
CA LYS A 35 20.15 -6.77 0.76
C LYS A 35 20.56 -7.86 -0.23
N ASP A 36 21.60 -8.63 0.09
CA ASP A 36 22.08 -9.73 -0.77
C ASP A 36 21.21 -11.00 -0.67
N ALA A 37 20.59 -11.27 0.49
CA ALA A 37 19.64 -12.39 0.63
C ALA A 37 18.35 -12.20 -0.20
N ASN A 38 18.00 -10.97 -0.58
CA ASN A 38 16.80 -10.68 -1.36
C ASN A 38 17.02 -10.79 -2.89
N LYS A 39 18.26 -11.02 -3.34
CA LYS A 39 18.59 -11.17 -4.76
C LYS A 39 18.70 -12.64 -5.21
N SER A 40 18.80 -13.58 -4.28
CA SER A 40 18.96 -15.02 -4.60
C SER A 40 17.65 -15.82 -4.66
N VAL A 41 16.48 -15.20 -4.45
CA VAL A 41 15.18 -15.91 -4.44
C VAL A 41 14.41 -15.75 -5.76
N GLU A 42 14.90 -14.97 -6.72
CA GLU A 42 14.23 -14.78 -8.03
C GLU A 42 14.36 -15.96 -9.00
N ASN A 43 15.00 -17.06 -8.61
CA ASN A 43 15.06 -18.23 -9.46
C ASN A 43 14.96 -19.49 -8.60
N VAL A 44 13.72 -20.00 -8.47
CA VAL A 44 13.36 -21.43 -8.41
C VAL A 44 11.87 -21.47 -8.11
N GLY A 45 11.08 -21.80 -9.14
CA GLY A 45 9.67 -22.13 -8.97
C GLY A 45 9.56 -23.37 -8.08
N ILE A 46 8.91 -23.22 -6.93
CA ILE A 46 8.47 -24.35 -6.12
C ILE A 46 7.06 -24.04 -5.63
N GLU A 47 6.10 -24.75 -6.22
CA GLU A 47 4.81 -25.04 -5.59
C GLU A 47 5.05 -25.57 -4.19
N THR A 48 4.85 -24.73 -3.18
CA THR A 48 4.81 -25.18 -1.79
C THR A 48 3.67 -24.45 -1.09
N LYS A 49 2.84 -25.23 -0.41
CA LYS A 49 1.76 -24.80 0.50
C LYS A 49 2.28 -23.74 1.47
N ALA A 50 2.23 -22.48 1.05
CA ALA A 50 2.55 -21.36 1.89
C ALA A 50 1.31 -21.07 2.74
N THR A 51 1.46 -21.30 4.04
CA THR A 51 0.53 -20.90 5.10
C THR A 51 -0.11 -19.55 4.78
N GLY A 52 -1.44 -19.49 4.66
CA GLY A 52 -2.18 -18.40 4.00
C GLY A 52 -1.87 -16.95 4.44
N ALA A 53 -1.21 -16.76 5.59
CA ALA A 53 -0.67 -15.46 6.01
C ALA A 53 0.41 -14.92 5.05
N SER A 54 1.34 -15.76 4.56
CA SER A 54 2.39 -15.29 3.65
C SER A 54 1.85 -14.90 2.29
N VAL A 55 0.86 -15.64 1.79
CA VAL A 55 0.17 -15.32 0.53
C VAL A 55 -0.60 -14.00 0.64
N ALA A 56 -1.30 -13.77 1.76
CA ALA A 56 -2.02 -12.51 1.99
C ALA A 56 -1.08 -11.30 2.10
N ASP A 57 0.08 -11.47 2.75
CA ASP A 57 1.12 -10.44 2.82
C ASP A 57 1.65 -10.09 1.43
N ASP A 58 1.85 -11.08 0.57
CA ASP A 58 2.33 -10.87 -0.80
C ASP A 58 1.29 -10.16 -1.67
N ILE A 59 0.02 -10.54 -1.59
CA ILE A 59 -1.09 -9.85 -2.27
C ILE A 59 -1.18 -8.39 -1.84
N SER A 60 -1.08 -8.13 -0.53
CA SER A 60 -1.16 -6.76 -0.01
C SER A 60 0.01 -5.91 -0.51
N LYS A 61 1.24 -6.45 -0.51
CA LYS A 61 2.44 -5.78 -1.04
C LYS A 61 2.34 -5.51 -2.54
N GLN A 62 1.92 -6.50 -3.32
CA GLN A 62 1.80 -6.37 -4.78
C GLN A 62 0.70 -5.38 -5.15
N GLY A 63 -0.48 -5.49 -4.54
CA GLY A 63 -1.57 -4.55 -4.78
C GLY A 63 -1.22 -3.12 -4.34
N LYS A 64 -0.45 -2.94 -3.25
CA LYS A 64 0.05 -1.61 -2.87
C LYS A 64 0.93 -1.00 -3.96
N LYS A 65 1.81 -1.78 -4.59
CA LYS A 65 2.63 -1.29 -5.72
C LYS A 65 1.75 -0.83 -6.90
N VAL A 66 0.62 -1.49 -7.15
CA VAL A 66 -0.33 -1.08 -8.19
C VAL A 66 -1.00 0.23 -7.81
N VAL A 67 -1.46 0.37 -6.56
CA VAL A 67 -2.05 1.62 -6.06
C VAL A 67 -1.06 2.78 -6.16
N ASP A 68 0.17 2.60 -5.70
CA ASP A 68 1.20 3.65 -5.68
C ASP A 68 1.60 4.12 -7.10
N LYS A 69 1.48 3.23 -8.10
CA LYS A 69 1.82 3.53 -9.51
C LYS A 69 0.65 4.03 -10.34
N PHE A 70 -0.58 3.86 -9.87
CA PHE A 70 -1.77 4.19 -10.63
C PHE A 70 -1.85 5.70 -10.89
N ASN A 71 -2.02 6.08 -12.15
CA ASN A 71 -2.24 7.47 -12.52
C ASN A 71 -3.68 7.87 -12.18
N ILE A 72 -3.85 8.69 -11.14
CA ILE A 72 -5.17 9.13 -10.65
C ILE A 72 -5.97 9.84 -11.74
N ASP A 73 -5.32 10.48 -12.71
CA ASP A 73 -6.05 11.16 -13.79
C ASP A 73 -6.79 10.21 -14.73
N ASP A 74 -6.37 8.95 -14.79
CA ASP A 74 -7.01 7.88 -15.55
C ASP A 74 -8.19 7.24 -14.79
N ALA A 75 -8.46 7.66 -13.55
CA ALA A 75 -9.60 7.20 -12.77
C ALA A 75 -10.92 7.63 -13.42
N TYR A 76 -11.85 6.68 -13.52
CA TYR A 76 -13.14 6.87 -14.17
C TYR A 76 -14.30 6.23 -13.38
N VAL A 77 -15.53 6.67 -13.65
CA VAL A 77 -16.73 6.06 -13.05
C VAL A 77 -17.58 5.44 -14.16
N LYS A 78 -17.92 4.16 -14.02
CA LYS A 78 -18.81 3.49 -14.97
C LYS A 78 -20.23 4.05 -14.86
N PRO A 79 -21.00 4.15 -15.96
CA PRO A 79 -22.35 4.73 -15.95
C PRO A 79 -23.27 4.17 -14.85
N LYS A 80 -23.24 2.85 -14.62
CA LYS A 80 -24.04 2.18 -13.58
C LYS A 80 -23.74 2.62 -12.13
N HIS A 81 -22.70 3.41 -11.88
CA HIS A 81 -22.34 3.94 -10.56
C HIS A 81 -22.60 5.45 -10.43
N LEU A 82 -23.24 6.07 -11.43
CA LEU A 82 -23.67 7.47 -11.39
C LEU A 82 -25.05 7.62 -10.75
N SER A 83 -25.26 8.69 -9.99
CA SER A 83 -26.54 9.01 -9.33
C SER A 83 -27.70 9.18 -10.32
N THR A 84 -27.40 9.64 -11.54
CA THR A 84 -28.36 9.88 -12.61
C THR A 84 -28.82 8.61 -13.32
N THR A 85 -28.20 7.47 -13.02
CA THR A 85 -28.53 6.18 -13.63
C THR A 85 -29.48 5.38 -12.75
N LYS A 86 -30.51 4.79 -13.38
CA LYS A 86 -31.51 3.95 -12.71
C LYS A 86 -30.89 2.77 -11.94
N GLY A 87 -31.66 2.28 -10.97
CA GLY A 87 -31.35 1.10 -10.16
C GLY A 87 -30.90 1.40 -8.73
N ASN A 88 -31.09 0.43 -7.84
CA ASN A 88 -31.01 0.62 -6.39
C ASN A 88 -29.59 0.49 -5.81
N GLY A 89 -28.56 0.27 -6.62
CA GLY A 89 -27.18 0.18 -6.13
C GLY A 89 -26.69 1.52 -5.58
N ALA A 90 -25.76 1.47 -4.64
CA ALA A 90 -25.01 2.65 -4.20
C ALA A 90 -24.36 3.35 -5.41
N LYS A 91 -24.49 4.67 -5.47
CA LYS A 91 -23.95 5.51 -6.55
C LYS A 91 -23.10 6.60 -5.95
N PHE A 92 -22.12 7.09 -6.71
CA PHE A 92 -21.42 8.32 -6.33
C PHE A 92 -22.40 9.49 -6.29
N LEU A 93 -22.17 10.41 -5.36
CA LEU A 93 -22.77 11.74 -5.39
C LEU A 93 -22.30 12.52 -6.63
N GLY A 94 -22.95 13.66 -6.89
CA GLY A 94 -22.75 14.46 -8.09
C GLY A 94 -23.79 14.18 -9.16
N ASP A 95 -24.15 15.20 -9.93
CA ASP A 95 -25.18 15.21 -10.97
C ASP A 95 -24.66 14.82 -12.37
N SER A 96 -23.36 14.56 -12.48
CA SER A 96 -22.68 14.28 -13.74
C SER A 96 -21.54 13.28 -13.56
N LYS A 97 -21.10 12.70 -14.67
CA LYS A 97 -19.94 11.80 -14.69
C LYS A 97 -18.67 12.50 -14.16
N GLY A 98 -18.44 13.74 -14.59
CA GLY A 98 -17.29 14.52 -14.13
C GLY A 98 -17.30 14.78 -12.63
N ALA A 99 -18.45 15.14 -12.04
CA ALA A 99 -18.57 15.33 -10.60
C ALA A 99 -18.28 14.05 -9.81
N ALA A 100 -18.81 12.91 -10.27
CA ALA A 100 -18.54 11.61 -9.66
C ALA A 100 -17.05 11.21 -9.77
N GLU A 101 -16.42 11.47 -10.90
CA GLU A 101 -14.99 11.20 -11.12
C GLU A 101 -14.10 12.10 -10.26
N GLN A 102 -14.47 13.36 -10.04
CA GLN A 102 -13.76 14.24 -9.11
C GLN A 102 -13.84 13.72 -7.66
N ILE A 103 -15.00 13.21 -7.23
CA ILE A 103 -15.14 12.58 -5.91
C ILE A 103 -14.25 11.34 -5.78
N LEU A 104 -14.19 10.50 -6.82
CA LEU A 104 -13.31 9.34 -6.87
C LEU A 104 -11.84 9.76 -6.76
N LYS A 105 -11.39 10.69 -7.61
CA LYS A 105 -10.00 11.17 -7.64
C LYS A 105 -9.58 11.79 -6.31
N ASP A 106 -10.44 12.63 -5.74
CA ASP A 106 -10.20 13.24 -4.43
C ASP A 106 -10.07 12.18 -3.33
N SER A 107 -10.94 11.18 -3.34
CA SER A 107 -10.88 10.07 -2.39
C SER A 107 -9.64 9.20 -2.56
N MET A 108 -9.20 8.94 -3.80
CA MET A 108 -7.96 8.19 -4.05
C MET A 108 -6.71 8.97 -3.63
N LYS A 109 -6.73 10.30 -3.77
CA LYS A 109 -5.61 11.18 -3.42
C LYS A 109 -5.52 11.44 -1.91
N ASN A 110 -6.66 11.69 -1.27
CA ASN A 110 -6.73 12.18 0.11
C ASN A 110 -7.33 11.17 1.09
N GLY A 111 -7.82 10.03 0.62
CA GLY A 111 -8.38 8.98 1.45
C GLY A 111 -7.31 8.09 2.09
N THR A 112 -7.76 7.16 2.94
CA THR A 112 -6.88 6.16 3.57
C THR A 112 -7.19 4.78 3.01
N VAL A 113 -6.18 4.09 2.50
CA VAL A 113 -6.33 2.69 2.09
C VAL A 113 -6.52 1.83 3.34
N GLN A 114 -7.71 1.21 3.48
CA GLN A 114 -8.08 0.36 4.61
C GLN A 114 -7.69 -1.10 4.38
N SER A 115 -7.84 -1.58 3.15
CA SER A 115 -7.50 -2.96 2.81
C SER A 115 -7.22 -3.13 1.31
N ILE A 116 -6.33 -4.07 1.00
CA ILE A 116 -6.05 -4.53 -0.35
C ILE A 116 -6.22 -6.04 -0.34
N THR A 117 -7.08 -6.57 -1.22
CA THR A 117 -7.35 -8.01 -1.32
C THR A 117 -7.24 -8.48 -2.75
N ASP A 118 -7.04 -9.79 -2.92
CA ASP A 118 -7.11 -10.44 -4.22
C ASP A 118 -8.50 -10.24 -4.86
N ASN A 119 -8.53 -9.97 -6.16
CA ASN A 119 -9.73 -9.90 -6.98
C ASN A 119 -9.68 -10.90 -8.17
N GLY A 120 -8.67 -11.76 -8.21
CA GLY A 120 -8.43 -12.76 -9.23
C GLY A 120 -7.83 -12.18 -10.50
N LEU A 121 -7.78 -13.01 -11.54
CA LEU A 121 -7.23 -12.64 -12.84
C LEU A 121 -8.25 -11.89 -13.71
N THR A 122 -7.78 -10.91 -14.46
CA THR A 122 -8.51 -10.32 -15.57
C THR A 122 -8.66 -11.32 -16.71
N LYS A 123 -9.48 -10.98 -17.72
CA LYS A 123 -9.63 -11.80 -18.93
C LYS A 123 -8.33 -12.04 -19.69
N LEU A 124 -7.34 -11.17 -19.51
CA LEU A 124 -6.01 -11.28 -20.13
C LEU A 124 -5.00 -12.02 -19.22
N GLY A 125 -5.47 -12.66 -18.15
CA GLY A 125 -4.63 -13.38 -17.20
C GLY A 125 -3.80 -12.47 -16.30
N LYS A 126 -4.17 -11.18 -16.16
CA LYS A 126 -3.45 -10.22 -15.31
C LYS A 126 -4.02 -10.21 -13.90
N GLN A 127 -3.18 -10.22 -12.87
CA GLN A 127 -3.64 -10.15 -11.49
C GLN A 127 -4.40 -8.83 -11.22
N SER A 128 -5.50 -8.89 -10.48
CA SER A 128 -6.26 -7.71 -10.07
C SER A 128 -6.48 -7.68 -8.56
N TYR A 129 -6.69 -6.46 -8.05
CA TYR A 129 -6.77 -6.18 -6.61
C TYR A 129 -7.99 -5.33 -6.31
N SER A 130 -8.68 -5.68 -5.22
CA SER A 130 -9.75 -4.89 -4.64
C SER A 130 -9.16 -4.01 -3.53
N VAL A 131 -9.24 -2.69 -3.71
CA VAL A 131 -8.71 -1.68 -2.81
C VAL A 131 -9.87 -0.95 -2.16
N ILE A 132 -9.94 -0.99 -0.83
CA ILE A 132 -10.94 -0.25 -0.06
C ILE A 132 -10.30 1.04 0.46
N ILE A 133 -10.91 2.17 0.12
CA ILE A 133 -10.42 3.50 0.48
C ILE A 133 -11.48 4.20 1.31
N ASP A 134 -11.10 4.68 2.49
CA ASP A 134 -11.92 5.58 3.30
C ASP A 134 -11.76 7.01 2.81
N SER A 135 -12.86 7.58 2.30
CA SER A 135 -12.92 8.95 1.78
C SER A 135 -12.99 10.01 2.89
N ARG A 136 -13.22 9.61 4.15
CA ARG A 136 -13.39 10.50 5.33
C ARG A 136 -14.57 11.46 5.24
N LYS A 137 -15.45 11.27 4.25
CA LYS A 137 -16.67 12.03 4.02
C LYS A 137 -17.69 11.17 3.28
N THR A 138 -18.95 11.55 3.33
CA THR A 138 -19.98 10.90 2.52
C THR A 138 -19.73 11.17 1.04
N ILE A 139 -19.61 10.09 0.27
CA ILE A 139 -19.35 10.11 -1.17
C ILE A 139 -20.44 9.40 -1.99
N GLY A 140 -21.36 8.67 -1.32
CA GLY A 140 -22.42 7.93 -1.99
C GLY A 140 -23.84 8.38 -1.63
N THR A 141 -24.77 8.05 -2.52
CA THR A 141 -26.19 8.45 -2.45
C THR A 141 -26.96 7.86 -1.28
N LYS A 142 -26.41 6.90 -0.54
CA LYS A 142 -27.06 6.27 0.63
C LYS A 142 -26.18 6.32 1.87
N GLY A 143 -25.29 7.32 1.95
CA GLY A 143 -24.44 7.57 3.11
C GLY A 143 -23.10 6.84 3.09
N GLU A 144 -22.72 6.24 1.96
CA GLU A 144 -21.42 5.56 1.82
C GLU A 144 -20.25 6.55 1.98
N ASN A 145 -19.24 6.13 2.73
CA ASN A 145 -17.99 6.86 3.00
C ASN A 145 -16.75 6.11 2.51
N LEU A 146 -16.89 4.85 2.08
CA LEU A 146 -15.82 4.04 1.53
C LEU A 146 -15.99 3.87 0.01
N ILE A 147 -14.88 3.65 -0.69
CA ILE A 147 -14.87 3.31 -2.11
C ILE A 147 -14.17 1.96 -2.26
N LYS A 148 -14.79 1.06 -3.03
CA LYS A 148 -14.10 -0.09 -3.60
C LYS A 148 -13.60 0.25 -4.99
N VAL A 149 -12.28 0.26 -5.15
CA VAL A 149 -11.59 0.40 -6.44
C VAL A 149 -11.02 -0.95 -6.83
N VAL A 150 -11.17 -1.34 -8.09
CA VAL A 150 -10.56 -2.56 -8.63
C VAL A 150 -9.50 -2.15 -9.64
N LEU A 151 -8.24 -2.48 -9.34
CA LEU A 151 -7.07 -2.17 -10.15
C LEU A 151 -6.43 -3.47 -10.67
N SER A 152 -5.87 -3.42 -11.86
CA SER A 152 -5.13 -4.52 -12.49
C SER A 152 -3.63 -4.24 -12.44
N GLU A 153 -2.81 -5.29 -12.37
CA GLU A 153 -1.34 -5.18 -12.28
C GLU A 153 -0.70 -4.51 -13.50
N ASP A 154 -1.40 -4.49 -14.64
CA ASP A 154 -1.01 -3.77 -15.86
C ASP A 154 -1.29 -2.26 -15.79
N GLY A 155 -1.75 -1.76 -14.65
CA GLY A 155 -2.03 -0.34 -14.40
C GLY A 155 -3.46 0.08 -14.75
N GLY A 156 -4.28 -0.82 -15.30
CA GLY A 156 -5.65 -0.50 -15.67
C GLY A 156 -6.61 -0.46 -14.48
N MET A 157 -7.54 0.49 -14.47
CA MET A 157 -8.68 0.46 -13.54
C MET A 157 -9.86 -0.32 -14.14
N LEU A 158 -10.41 -1.27 -13.40
CA LEU A 158 -11.53 -2.11 -13.83
C LEU A 158 -12.89 -1.56 -13.38
N SER A 159 -12.98 -0.97 -12.19
CA SER A 159 -14.20 -0.32 -11.69
C SER A 159 -13.93 0.44 -10.40
N ALA A 160 -14.79 1.42 -10.11
CA ALA A 160 -14.88 2.04 -8.79
C ALA A 160 -16.36 2.25 -8.41
N TYR A 161 -16.72 2.01 -7.15
CA TYR A 161 -18.06 2.30 -6.63
C TYR A 161 -18.09 2.50 -5.11
N PRO A 162 -19.08 3.27 -4.59
CA PRO A 162 -19.25 3.47 -3.14
C PRO A 162 -19.67 2.20 -2.42
N ILE A 163 -19.17 2.02 -1.19
CA ILE A 163 -19.59 1.01 -0.21
C ILE A 163 -19.67 1.63 1.19
N LYS A 164 -20.30 0.91 2.13
CA LYS A 164 -20.32 1.28 3.55
C LYS A 164 -19.12 0.74 4.30
#